data_AF-A0A0B7AFN5-F1
#
_entry.id   AF-A0A0B7AFN5-F1
#
_cell.length_a   1.000
_cell.length_b   1.000
_cell.length_c   1.000
_cell.angle_alpha   90.00
_cell.angle_beta   90.00
_cell.angle_gamma   90.00
#
_symmetry.space_group_name_H-M   'P 1'
#
loop_
_entity.id
_entity.type
_entity.pdbx_description
1 polymer ?
#
loop_
_entity_poly.entity_id
_entity_poly.type
_entity_poly.pdbx_seq_one_letter_code
_entity_poly.pdbx_strand_id
1 'polypeptide(L)'
;LDLRPAMLIQFYFLYGCIRNPVKRNEGVFLEYSTDGGITWQLITEMHYNLYRTSTFVSLKLPEAAKREGTSLRWWQPIHGKNQNSDWLIDGIRVNGEEINPADVSLNFTTGFEFLDLITADNMEVGSYCEKEGVAIGRTRAYEPSTLSSRDIKITDHHVLQFSINVGCGKPWDFSVQPVNVEYSTDHSDGNSFLMGCLDPRTGLWVIFI
;
A
#
# COMPACT_ATOMS: atom_id res chain seq x y z
N LEU A 1 -13.44 -12.48 -2.58
CA LEU A 1 -11.99 -12.53 -2.26
C LEU A 1 -11.72 -13.79 -1.45
N ASP A 2 -10.53 -14.39 -1.54
CA ASP A 2 -10.13 -15.42 -0.56
C ASP A 2 -9.44 -14.73 0.62
N LEU A 3 -10.15 -14.64 1.76
CA LEU A 3 -9.64 -13.99 2.96
C LEU A 3 -9.10 -14.99 4.00
N ARG A 4 -9.00 -16.28 3.68
CA ARG A 4 -8.41 -17.28 4.59
C ARG A 4 -6.99 -16.92 5.05
N PRO A 5 -6.06 -16.48 4.15
CA PRO A 5 -4.70 -16.14 4.57
C PRO A 5 -4.59 -14.71 5.12
N ALA A 6 -5.61 -13.87 4.97
CA ALA A 6 -5.56 -12.47 5.34
C ALA A 6 -5.84 -12.29 6.84
N MET A 7 -5.03 -11.47 7.50
CA MET A 7 -5.21 -11.15 8.92
C MET A 7 -5.64 -9.71 9.17
N LEU A 8 -5.27 -8.79 8.29
CA LEU A 8 -5.50 -7.36 8.44
C LEU A 8 -6.25 -6.79 7.23
N ILE A 9 -6.93 -5.68 7.48
CA ILE A 9 -7.39 -4.75 6.45
C ILE A 9 -6.86 -3.36 6.79
N GLN A 10 -6.23 -2.73 5.80
CA GLN A 10 -5.51 -1.48 5.95
C GLN A 10 -5.91 -0.48 4.86
N PHE A 11 -6.04 0.80 5.19
CA PHE A 11 -6.39 1.87 4.25
C PHE A 11 -6.19 3.24 4.91
N TYR A 12 -6.12 4.28 4.10
CA TYR A 12 -6.26 5.67 4.56
C TYR A 12 -7.72 6.08 4.48
N PHE A 13 -8.21 6.77 5.51
CA PHE A 13 -9.57 7.27 5.58
C PHE A 13 -9.59 8.74 6.00
N LEU A 14 -10.46 9.52 5.37
CA LEU A 14 -10.68 10.94 5.67
C LEU A 14 -12.16 11.29 5.53
N TYR A 15 -12.70 11.97 6.53
CA TYR A 15 -13.95 12.71 6.44
C TYR A 15 -13.71 14.15 6.02
N GLY A 16 -14.57 14.64 5.14
CA GLY A 16 -14.65 16.04 4.78
C GLY A 16 -13.51 16.50 3.88
N CYS A 17 -13.82 16.63 2.61
CA CYS A 17 -13.14 17.53 1.69
C CYS A 17 -14.01 18.79 1.45
N ILE A 18 -15.33 18.59 1.39
CA ILE A 18 -16.34 19.64 1.22
C ILE A 18 -17.03 19.96 2.54
N ARG A 19 -17.63 18.97 3.21
CA ARG A 19 -18.33 19.13 4.49
C ARG A 19 -18.28 17.87 5.35
N ASN A 20 -17.67 18.02 6.52
CA ASN A 20 -17.58 16.97 7.53
C ASN A 20 -18.96 16.48 8.04
N PRO A 21 -19.08 15.19 8.37
CA PRO A 21 -20.24 14.68 9.09
C PRO A 21 -20.31 15.29 10.50
N VAL A 22 -21.54 15.56 10.95
CA VAL A 22 -21.83 16.18 12.26
C VAL A 22 -22.70 15.30 13.15
N LYS A 23 -23.29 14.24 12.59
CA LYS A 23 -24.13 13.30 13.31
C LYS A 23 -23.59 11.88 13.18
N ARG A 24 -23.86 11.07 14.20
CA ARG A 24 -23.48 9.67 14.22
C ARG A 24 -24.06 8.85 13.07
N ASN A 25 -25.27 9.17 12.62
CA ASN A 25 -25.92 8.45 11.53
C ASN A 25 -25.35 8.77 10.13
N GLU A 26 -24.39 9.69 10.04
CA GLU A 26 -23.65 10.02 8.81
C GLU A 26 -22.29 9.28 8.75
N GLY A 27 -22.03 8.38 9.71
CA GLY A 27 -20.83 7.54 9.74
C GLY A 27 -20.79 6.50 8.63
N VAL A 28 -19.58 5.98 8.39
CA VAL A 28 -19.28 4.96 7.38
C VAL A 28 -18.96 3.67 8.12
N PHE A 29 -19.58 2.58 7.69
CA PHE A 29 -19.36 1.25 8.25
C PHE A 29 -18.47 0.44 7.31
N LEU A 30 -17.46 -0.20 7.86
CA LEU A 30 -16.76 -1.27 7.16
C LEU A 30 -17.42 -2.59 7.55
N GLU A 31 -17.94 -3.30 6.55
CA GLU A 31 -18.69 -4.54 6.71
C GLU A 31 -18.18 -5.64 5.79
N TYR A 32 -18.48 -6.88 6.15
CA TYR A 32 -18.18 -8.05 5.33
C TYR A 32 -19.40 -8.94 5.10
N SER A 33 -19.34 -9.74 4.05
CA SER A 33 -20.34 -10.75 3.72
C SER A 33 -19.67 -12.04 3.26
N THR A 34 -20.18 -13.18 3.74
CA THR A 34 -19.70 -14.53 3.37
C THR A 34 -20.74 -15.31 2.57
N ASP A 35 -21.82 -14.66 2.13
CA ASP A 35 -22.94 -15.26 1.42
C ASP A 35 -23.26 -14.55 0.09
N GLY A 36 -22.24 -13.92 -0.50
CA GLY A 36 -22.38 -13.22 -1.78
C GLY A 36 -23.08 -11.86 -1.67
N GLY A 37 -23.14 -11.27 -0.49
CA GLY A 37 -23.70 -9.94 -0.25
C GLY A 37 -25.17 -9.94 0.16
N ILE A 38 -25.74 -11.08 0.55
CA ILE A 38 -27.12 -11.18 1.05
C ILE A 38 -27.20 -10.60 2.46
N THR A 39 -26.30 -11.04 3.34
CA THR A 39 -26.16 -10.51 4.70
C THR A 39 -24.81 -9.85 4.89
N TRP A 40 -24.78 -8.77 5.68
CA TRP A 40 -23.59 -7.98 5.96
C TRP A 40 -23.39 -7.88 7.47
N GLN A 41 -22.15 -8.07 7.90
CA GLN A 41 -21.73 -8.05 9.29
C GLN A 41 -20.70 -6.96 9.51
N LEU A 42 -20.82 -6.24 10.63
CA LEU A 42 -19.96 -5.11 10.96
C LEU A 42 -18.56 -5.55 11.36
N ILE A 43 -17.54 -4.94 10.75
CA ILE A 43 -16.14 -4.99 11.23
C ILE A 43 -15.89 -3.80 12.14
N THR A 44 -16.13 -2.57 11.65
CA THR A 44 -15.96 -1.36 12.46
C THR A 44 -16.80 -0.19 11.93
N GLU A 45 -17.06 0.78 12.82
CA GLU A 45 -17.65 2.08 12.49
C GLU A 45 -16.55 3.13 12.38
N MET A 46 -16.46 3.81 11.23
CA MET A 46 -15.69 5.05 11.11
C MET A 46 -16.48 6.16 11.79
N HIS A 47 -16.20 6.39 13.07
CA HIS A 47 -16.96 7.35 13.84
C HIS A 47 -16.77 8.78 13.30
N TYR A 48 -17.88 9.49 13.10
CA TYR A 48 -17.96 10.75 12.36
C TYR A 48 -17.05 11.89 12.86
N ASN A 49 -16.58 11.84 14.10
CA ASN A 49 -15.75 12.89 14.70
C ASN A 49 -14.25 12.57 14.76
N LEU A 50 -13.82 11.36 14.38
CA LEU A 50 -12.42 10.92 14.56
C LEU A 50 -11.53 11.20 13.34
N TYR A 51 -12.05 11.03 12.13
CA TYR A 51 -11.24 11.01 10.91
C TYR A 51 -11.22 12.35 10.16
N ARG A 52 -11.01 13.48 10.85
CA ARG A 52 -11.02 14.83 10.22
C ARG A 52 -9.76 15.16 9.41
N THR A 53 -8.74 14.32 9.52
CA THR A 53 -7.50 14.36 8.77
C THR A 53 -7.26 12.98 8.17
N SER A 54 -6.46 12.91 7.10
CA SER A 54 -6.08 11.62 6.51
C SER A 54 -5.46 10.76 7.60
N THR A 55 -6.05 9.61 7.86
CA THR A 55 -5.66 8.73 8.97
C THR A 55 -5.47 7.33 8.44
N PHE A 56 -4.33 6.72 8.75
CA PHE A 56 -4.10 5.31 8.48
C PHE A 56 -4.91 4.44 9.45
N VAL A 57 -5.69 3.52 8.89
CA VAL A 57 -6.54 2.59 9.63
C VAL A 57 -6.03 1.18 9.38
N SER A 58 -5.76 0.43 10.45
CA SER A 58 -5.32 -0.96 10.41
C SER A 58 -6.15 -1.80 11.38
N LEU A 59 -6.90 -2.77 10.87
CA LEU A 59 -7.87 -3.55 11.63
C LEU A 59 -7.64 -5.04 11.45
N LYS A 60 -7.75 -5.81 12.53
CA LYS A 60 -7.78 -7.27 12.46
C LYS A 60 -9.08 -7.74 11.82
N LEU A 61 -8.97 -8.60 10.80
CA LEU A 61 -10.13 -9.23 10.19
C LEU A 61 -10.78 -10.20 11.20
N PRO A 62 -12.12 -10.14 11.36
CA PRO A 62 -12.82 -11.12 12.18
C PRO A 62 -12.62 -12.54 11.63
N GLU A 63 -12.45 -13.54 12.51
CA GLU A 63 -12.27 -14.94 12.09
C GLU A 63 -13.43 -15.44 11.20
N ALA A 64 -14.65 -14.98 11.46
CA ALA A 64 -15.80 -15.33 10.66
C ALA A 64 -15.74 -14.80 9.21
N ALA A 65 -14.96 -13.74 8.94
CA ALA A 65 -14.74 -13.17 7.62
C ALA A 65 -13.67 -13.92 6.80
N LYS A 66 -12.81 -14.72 7.44
CA LYS A 66 -11.69 -15.43 6.79
C LYS A 66 -12.17 -16.67 6.02
N ARG A 67 -12.85 -16.43 4.90
CA ARG A 67 -13.43 -17.46 4.05
C ARG A 67 -13.12 -17.20 2.59
N GLU A 68 -13.25 -18.26 1.79
CA GLU A 68 -13.27 -18.12 0.35
C GLU A 68 -14.59 -17.47 -0.08
N GLY A 69 -14.51 -16.49 -0.98
CA GLY A 69 -15.69 -15.78 -1.47
C GLY A 69 -16.20 -14.66 -0.55
N THR A 70 -15.41 -14.19 0.43
CA THR A 70 -15.80 -13.04 1.26
C THR A 70 -15.78 -11.74 0.44
N SER A 71 -16.78 -10.90 0.67
CA SER A 71 -16.89 -9.54 0.13
C SER A 71 -16.78 -8.52 1.25
N LEU A 72 -16.17 -7.37 0.96
CA LEU A 72 -16.03 -6.24 1.88
C LEU A 72 -16.73 -5.01 1.29
N ARG A 73 -17.27 -4.14 2.14
CA ARG A 73 -17.82 -2.85 1.72
C ARG A 73 -17.60 -1.75 2.75
N TRP A 74 -17.42 -0.54 2.25
CA TRP A 74 -17.56 0.70 3.02
C TRP A 74 -18.92 1.29 2.68
N TRP A 75 -19.77 1.45 3.69
CA TRP A 75 -21.15 1.84 3.49
C TRP A 75 -21.55 2.99 4.41
N GLN A 76 -22.05 4.07 3.82
CA GLN A 76 -22.68 5.18 4.52
C GLN A 76 -24.21 5.03 4.42
N PRO A 77 -24.94 4.71 5.51
CA PRO A 77 -26.37 4.42 5.41
C PRO A 77 -27.22 5.63 5.07
N ILE A 78 -26.82 6.79 5.58
CA ILE A 78 -27.50 8.06 5.34
C ILE A 78 -26.47 9.02 4.76
N HIS A 79 -26.62 9.29 3.46
CA HIS A 79 -25.87 10.34 2.79
C HIS A 79 -26.76 11.60 2.70
N GLY A 80 -26.26 12.72 3.20
CA GLY A 80 -27.01 13.98 3.18
C GLY A 80 -27.30 14.43 1.75
N LYS A 81 -28.45 15.09 1.52
CA LYS A 81 -28.67 15.81 0.25
C LYS A 81 -27.57 16.87 0.09
N ASN A 82 -27.13 17.13 -1.14
CA ASN A 82 -26.15 18.16 -1.53
C ASN A 82 -24.69 17.93 -1.10
N GLN A 83 -24.15 16.71 -1.23
CA GLN A 83 -22.73 16.40 -0.95
C GLN A 83 -22.29 16.76 0.49
N ASN A 84 -23.20 16.63 1.45
CA ASN A 84 -22.85 16.76 2.86
C ASN A 84 -22.31 15.42 3.39
N SER A 85 -21.35 15.47 4.30
CA SER A 85 -20.78 14.29 4.96
C SER A 85 -19.98 13.41 4.01
N ASP A 86 -19.16 14.04 3.17
CA ASP A 86 -18.29 13.38 2.22
C ASP A 86 -17.11 12.68 2.91
N TRP A 87 -16.59 11.66 2.25
CA TRP A 87 -15.47 10.86 2.73
C TRP A 87 -14.63 10.37 1.56
N LEU A 88 -13.36 10.13 1.86
CA LEU A 88 -12.36 9.64 0.92
C LEU A 88 -11.71 8.41 1.54
N ILE A 89 -11.39 7.46 0.66
CA ILE A 89 -10.64 6.25 1.00
C ILE A 89 -9.55 6.08 -0.03
N ASP A 90 -8.38 5.67 0.42
CA ASP A 90 -7.25 5.37 -0.47
C ASP A 90 -6.39 4.24 0.09
N GLY A 91 -5.60 3.61 -0.79
CA GLY A 91 -4.61 2.60 -0.40
C GLY A 91 -5.20 1.36 0.26
N ILE A 92 -6.35 0.86 -0.22
CA ILE A 92 -7.01 -0.33 0.35
C ILE A 92 -6.14 -1.57 0.15
N ARG A 93 -5.80 -2.22 1.27
CA ARG A 93 -5.03 -3.46 1.33
C ARG A 93 -5.72 -4.47 2.23
N VAL A 94 -5.82 -5.71 1.79
CA VAL A 94 -6.42 -6.81 2.56
C VAL A 94 -5.44 -7.96 2.58
N ASN A 95 -4.48 -7.87 3.49
CA ASN A 95 -3.29 -8.72 3.55
C ASN A 95 -2.94 -9.02 5.01
N GLY A 96 -1.82 -9.68 5.22
CA GLY A 96 -1.14 -9.70 6.51
C GLY A 96 -1.16 -11.07 7.16
N GLU A 97 -0.03 -11.36 7.79
CA GLU A 97 0.17 -12.41 8.78
C GLU A 97 0.22 -11.74 10.16
N GLU A 98 -0.09 -12.44 11.26
CA GLU A 98 -0.11 -11.87 12.62
C GLU A 98 1.28 -11.38 13.05
N ILE A 99 2.29 -11.91 12.37
CA ILE A 99 3.70 -11.73 12.63
C ILE A 99 4.33 -11.33 11.31
N ASN A 100 4.97 -10.16 11.29
CA ASN A 100 5.81 -9.77 10.15
C ASN A 100 6.91 -10.82 9.96
N PRO A 101 7.19 -11.25 8.72
CA PRO A 101 8.20 -12.25 8.47
C PRO A 101 9.58 -11.72 8.91
N ALA A 102 10.47 -12.66 9.26
CA ALA A 102 11.84 -12.33 9.64
C ALA A 102 12.67 -11.88 8.42
N ASP A 103 12.34 -12.41 7.24
CA ASP A 103 12.99 -12.08 5.98
C ASP A 103 11.97 -11.82 4.88
N VAL A 104 12.36 -11.03 3.89
CA VAL A 104 11.60 -10.81 2.66
C VAL A 104 12.57 -10.91 1.48
N SER A 105 12.21 -11.71 0.49
CA SER A 105 12.99 -11.88 -0.74
C SER A 105 12.08 -11.63 -1.93
N LEU A 106 12.34 -10.56 -2.67
CA LEU A 106 11.53 -10.19 -3.82
C LEU A 106 12.09 -10.83 -5.10
N ASN A 107 11.20 -11.43 -5.89
CA ASN A 107 11.52 -11.98 -7.18
C ASN A 107 10.52 -11.41 -8.20
N PHE A 108 11.01 -10.93 -9.34
CA PHE A 108 10.16 -10.36 -10.39
C PHE A 108 10.04 -11.26 -11.63
N THR A 109 10.37 -12.55 -11.57
CA THR A 109 10.21 -13.46 -12.72
C THR A 109 8.74 -13.71 -13.10
N THR A 110 7.83 -13.66 -12.12
CA THR A 110 6.42 -13.99 -12.30
C THR A 110 5.49 -12.78 -12.18
N GLY A 111 6.05 -11.57 -12.07
CA GLY A 111 5.30 -10.33 -11.82
C GLY A 111 5.49 -9.82 -10.39
N PHE A 112 4.66 -8.85 -9.98
CA PHE A 112 4.65 -8.35 -8.60
C PHE A 112 3.80 -9.24 -7.71
N GLU A 113 4.40 -9.69 -6.60
CA GLU A 113 3.70 -10.40 -5.55
C GLU A 113 3.26 -9.41 -4.46
N PHE A 114 1.98 -9.05 -4.47
CA PHE A 114 1.40 -8.08 -3.52
C PHE A 114 1.23 -8.63 -2.09
N LEU A 115 1.73 -9.84 -1.81
CA LEU A 115 1.93 -10.31 -0.45
C LEU A 115 3.20 -9.71 0.16
N ASP A 116 4.24 -9.52 -0.66
CA ASP A 116 5.55 -9.02 -0.23
C ASP A 116 5.79 -7.55 -0.56
N LEU A 117 4.92 -6.95 -1.39
CA LEU A 117 4.95 -5.55 -1.79
C LEU A 117 3.72 -4.79 -1.31
N ILE A 118 3.94 -3.65 -0.65
CA ILE A 118 2.91 -2.70 -0.18
C ILE A 118 2.57 -1.68 -1.27
N THR A 119 3.56 -1.24 -2.04
CA THR A 119 3.40 -0.33 -3.19
C THR A 119 4.30 -0.74 -4.34
N ALA A 120 3.82 -0.48 -5.56
CA ALA A 120 4.55 -0.66 -6.81
C ALA A 120 4.08 0.40 -7.82
N ASP A 121 4.15 1.67 -7.43
CA ASP A 121 3.58 2.78 -8.19
C ASP A 121 4.51 3.15 -9.34
N ASN A 122 3.95 3.25 -10.55
CA ASN A 122 4.72 3.47 -11.78
C ASN A 122 5.87 2.46 -11.96
N MET A 123 5.68 1.25 -11.44
CA MET A 123 6.59 0.11 -11.62
C MET A 123 5.97 -0.89 -12.59
N GLU A 124 6.80 -1.54 -13.40
CA GLU A 124 6.43 -2.66 -14.27
C GLU A 124 7.43 -3.80 -14.10
N VAL A 125 7.02 -5.04 -14.35
CA VAL A 125 7.96 -6.16 -14.44
C VAL A 125 8.29 -6.40 -15.89
N GLY A 126 9.58 -6.55 -16.22
CA GLY A 126 9.99 -6.77 -17.60
C GLY A 126 11.46 -7.13 -17.77
N SER A 127 12.00 -6.71 -18.92
CA SER A 127 13.40 -6.90 -19.28
C SER A 127 14.11 -5.55 -19.40
N TYR A 128 15.27 -5.44 -18.78
CA TYR A 128 16.10 -4.23 -18.81
C TYR A 128 17.58 -4.59 -18.74
N CYS A 129 18.41 -3.91 -19.54
CA CYS A 129 19.86 -4.14 -19.61
C CYS A 129 20.22 -5.64 -19.74
N GLU A 130 19.59 -6.32 -20.70
CA GLU A 130 19.82 -7.75 -20.99
C GLU A 130 19.48 -8.70 -19.82
N LYS A 131 18.68 -8.24 -18.86
CA LYS A 131 18.17 -9.04 -17.75
C LYS A 131 16.66 -9.05 -17.75
N GLU A 132 16.10 -10.25 -17.73
CA GLU A 132 14.66 -10.49 -17.61
C GLU A 132 14.25 -10.68 -16.15
N GLY A 133 12.95 -10.53 -15.88
CA GLY A 133 12.38 -10.77 -14.56
C GLY A 133 12.82 -9.71 -13.55
N VAL A 134 12.75 -8.45 -13.96
CA VAL A 134 13.21 -7.33 -13.14
C VAL A 134 12.11 -6.29 -12.96
N ALA A 135 12.03 -5.66 -11.79
CA ALA A 135 11.15 -4.50 -11.56
C ALA A 135 11.70 -3.29 -12.32
N ILE A 136 10.85 -2.44 -12.88
CA ILE A 136 11.24 -1.32 -13.74
C ILE A 136 10.39 -0.10 -13.37
N GLY A 137 10.99 0.93 -12.76
CA GLY A 137 10.30 2.14 -12.33
C GLY A 137 10.39 3.29 -13.32
N ARG A 138 9.27 3.73 -13.91
CA ARG A 138 9.26 4.87 -14.85
C ARG A 138 8.69 6.16 -14.28
N THR A 139 9.56 7.01 -13.76
CA THR A 139 9.15 8.31 -13.20
C THR A 139 8.69 9.26 -14.31
N ARG A 140 7.48 9.81 -14.14
CA ARG A 140 6.96 10.93 -14.95
C ARG A 140 7.00 12.19 -14.09
N ALA A 141 7.05 13.36 -14.72
CA ALA A 141 7.37 14.65 -14.08
C ALA A 141 6.94 14.82 -12.60
N TYR A 142 5.68 14.51 -12.26
CA TYR A 142 5.11 14.64 -10.91
C TYR A 142 4.66 13.30 -10.29
N GLU A 143 4.98 12.19 -10.95
CA GLU A 143 4.58 10.84 -10.54
C GLU A 143 5.85 10.02 -10.32
N PRO A 144 6.38 10.00 -9.07
CA PRO A 144 7.54 9.20 -8.74
C PRO A 144 7.24 7.72 -8.94
N SER A 145 8.30 6.95 -9.21
CA SER A 145 8.22 5.50 -9.16
C SER A 145 8.62 5.03 -7.79
N THR A 146 7.75 4.27 -7.13
CA THR A 146 7.98 3.79 -5.77
C THR A 146 7.75 2.29 -5.72
N LEU A 147 8.63 1.61 -4.98
CA LEU A 147 8.48 0.20 -4.66
C LEU A 147 8.75 0.06 -3.16
N SER A 148 7.76 -0.40 -2.41
CA SER A 148 7.89 -0.62 -0.97
C SER A 148 7.54 -2.05 -0.63
N SER A 149 8.41 -2.70 0.14
CA SER A 149 8.15 -4.03 0.67
C SER A 149 7.07 -4.00 1.75
N ARG A 150 6.59 -5.18 2.11
CA ARG A 150 5.87 -5.41 3.37
C ARG A 150 6.73 -5.08 4.58
N ASP A 151 6.05 -4.90 5.71
CA ASP A 151 6.71 -4.77 7.00
C ASP A 151 7.41 -6.08 7.36
N ILE A 152 8.63 -5.98 7.87
CA ILE A 152 9.46 -7.11 8.31
C ILE A 152 9.90 -6.92 9.75
N LYS A 153 10.08 -8.04 10.46
CA LYS A 153 10.56 -8.02 11.83
C LYS A 153 12.09 -7.95 11.86
N ILE A 154 12.62 -6.73 11.97
CA ILE A 154 14.07 -6.51 12.09
C ILE A 154 14.56 -6.88 13.50
N THR A 155 15.66 -7.63 13.56
CA THR A 155 16.47 -7.88 14.77
C THR A 155 17.93 -7.59 14.49
N ASP A 156 18.80 -7.76 15.50
CA ASP A 156 20.24 -7.73 15.28
C ASP A 156 20.64 -8.71 14.15
N HIS A 157 21.62 -8.32 13.32
CA HIS A 157 22.17 -9.08 12.18
C HIS A 157 21.35 -9.10 10.87
N HIS A 158 20.34 -8.25 10.71
CA HIS A 158 19.67 -8.09 9.41
C HIS A 158 20.53 -7.31 8.42
N VAL A 159 20.48 -7.69 7.15
CA VAL A 159 21.16 -7.02 6.04
C VAL A 159 20.15 -6.77 4.93
N LEU A 160 20.09 -5.53 4.45
CA LEU A 160 19.40 -5.20 3.20
C LEU A 160 20.38 -5.40 2.04
N GLN A 161 20.02 -6.29 1.11
CA GLN A 161 20.80 -6.55 -0.09
C GLN A 161 19.91 -6.39 -1.34
N PHE A 162 20.41 -5.67 -2.32
CA PHE A 162 19.80 -5.50 -3.63
C PHE A 162 20.90 -5.18 -4.66
N SER A 163 20.61 -5.40 -5.93
CA SER A 163 21.39 -4.82 -7.02
C SER A 163 20.53 -3.81 -7.78
N ILE A 164 21.17 -2.78 -8.33
CA ILE A 164 20.48 -1.73 -9.07
C ILE A 164 21.24 -1.46 -10.36
N ASN A 165 20.53 -1.33 -11.47
CA ASN A 165 21.09 -0.83 -12.72
C ASN A 165 20.32 0.41 -13.15
N VAL A 166 21.10 1.42 -13.50
CA VAL A 166 20.61 2.73 -13.80
C VAL A 166 21.17 3.20 -15.13
N GLY A 167 20.26 3.57 -16.04
CA GLY A 167 20.61 4.22 -17.29
C GLY A 167 21.20 3.31 -18.35
N CYS A 168 21.39 2.00 -18.10
CA CYS A 168 21.73 0.98 -19.11
C CYS A 168 22.76 1.47 -20.16
N GLY A 169 23.94 1.89 -19.71
CA GLY A 169 25.04 2.35 -20.59
C GLY A 169 24.88 3.77 -21.15
N LYS A 170 23.92 4.56 -20.68
CA LYS A 170 23.79 5.99 -20.99
C LYS A 170 24.77 6.83 -20.15
N PRO A 171 25.20 8.01 -20.67
CA PRO A 171 26.08 8.93 -19.92
C PRO A 171 25.38 9.53 -18.69
N TRP A 172 26.13 10.22 -17.82
CA TRP A 172 25.74 10.68 -16.46
C TRP A 172 25.01 12.05 -16.29
N ASP A 173 23.91 12.09 -15.49
CA ASP A 173 22.87 13.15 -15.22
C ASP A 173 22.77 13.91 -13.93
N PHE A 174 23.56 14.95 -13.74
CA PHE A 174 23.42 15.77 -12.53
C PHE A 174 22.07 16.52 -12.39
N SER A 175 21.22 16.62 -13.42
CA SER A 175 19.91 17.28 -13.36
C SER A 175 18.74 16.36 -12.98
N VAL A 176 18.96 15.05 -12.82
CA VAL A 176 17.92 14.08 -12.46
C VAL A 176 18.06 13.70 -10.98
N GLN A 177 16.92 13.53 -10.29
CA GLN A 177 16.93 13.13 -8.87
C GLN A 177 17.37 11.68 -8.67
N PRO A 178 18.17 11.36 -7.64
CA PRO A 178 18.59 10.01 -7.26
C PRO A 178 17.48 9.07 -6.79
N VAL A 179 17.72 7.77 -7.00
CA VAL A 179 17.01 6.68 -6.34
C VAL A 179 17.40 6.72 -4.87
N ASN A 180 16.40 6.84 -4.02
CA ASN A 180 16.57 6.86 -2.58
C ASN A 180 16.16 5.51 -2.00
N VAL A 181 16.90 5.06 -0.99
CA VAL A 181 16.53 3.90 -0.18
C VAL A 181 16.12 4.42 1.20
N GLU A 182 14.85 4.25 1.51
CA GLU A 182 14.21 4.75 2.71
C GLU A 182 13.63 3.59 3.53
N TYR A 183 13.44 3.83 4.82
CA TYR A 183 12.73 2.93 5.72
C TYR A 183 11.74 3.72 6.56
N SER A 184 10.71 3.04 7.03
CA SER A 184 9.79 3.57 8.02
C SER A 184 9.64 2.55 9.16
N THR A 185 9.42 3.08 10.36
CA THR A 185 9.09 2.28 11.55
C THR A 185 7.63 2.49 11.99
N ASP A 186 6.88 3.26 11.20
CA ASP A 186 5.56 3.80 11.50
C ASP A 186 4.60 3.70 10.30
N HIS A 187 4.75 2.64 9.49
CA HIS A 187 3.89 2.37 8.32
C HIS A 187 3.83 3.53 7.31
N SER A 188 4.98 4.07 6.94
CA SER A 188 5.20 5.13 5.94
C SER A 188 4.71 6.54 6.27
N ASP A 189 4.26 6.81 7.51
CA ASP A 189 3.88 8.16 7.94
C ASP A 189 5.11 9.05 8.29
N GLY A 190 6.29 8.45 8.46
CA GLY A 190 7.55 9.16 8.73
C GLY A 190 8.77 8.43 8.15
N ASN A 191 8.96 8.53 6.84
CA ASN A 191 10.14 7.93 6.19
C ASN A 191 11.45 8.55 6.70
N SER A 192 12.39 7.68 7.04
CA SER A 192 13.78 8.01 7.37
C SER A 192 14.71 7.48 6.27
N PHE A 193 15.76 8.22 5.94
CA PHE A 193 16.72 7.79 4.92
C PHE A 193 17.63 6.67 5.46
N LEU A 194 17.63 5.50 4.82
CA LEU A 194 18.63 4.44 5.07
C LEU A 194 19.94 4.77 4.34
N MET A 195 19.84 5.26 3.11
CA MET A 195 20.97 5.63 2.28
C MET A 195 20.59 6.79 1.37
N GLY A 196 21.36 7.88 1.46
CA GLY A 196 21.21 9.05 0.61
C GLY A 196 21.91 8.85 -0.73
N CYS A 197 21.12 8.95 -1.80
CA CYS A 197 21.51 9.10 -3.21
C CYS A 197 22.21 7.91 -3.89
N LEU A 198 21.47 7.15 -4.72
CA LEU A 198 22.03 6.35 -5.83
C LEU A 198 21.51 6.91 -7.18
N ASP A 199 22.41 7.30 -8.07
CA ASP A 199 22.16 8.23 -9.20
C ASP A 199 21.36 7.70 -10.42
N PRO A 200 20.49 8.51 -11.09
CA PRO A 200 19.62 8.03 -12.14
C PRO A 200 19.46 8.80 -13.45
N ARG A 201 19.40 8.10 -14.59
CA ARG A 201 19.03 8.71 -15.89
C ARG A 201 18.19 7.85 -16.81
N THR A 202 17.05 8.40 -17.20
CA THR A 202 15.85 7.79 -17.83
C THR A 202 15.04 7.00 -16.82
N GLY A 203 13.81 7.44 -16.58
CA GLY A 203 12.86 6.80 -15.67
C GLY A 203 12.58 5.36 -16.10
N LEU A 204 13.45 4.46 -15.66
CA LEU A 204 13.37 3.01 -15.63
C LEU A 204 14.35 2.60 -14.52
N TRP A 205 13.84 2.28 -13.32
CA TRP A 205 14.64 1.82 -12.17
C TRP A 205 14.50 0.33 -11.97
N VAL A 206 15.62 -0.36 -11.86
CA VAL A 206 15.63 -1.80 -11.70
C VAL A 206 16.19 -2.27 -10.37
N ILE A 207 15.37 -2.94 -9.57
CA ILE A 207 15.81 -3.70 -8.40
C ILE A 207 16.06 -5.14 -8.87
N PHE A 208 17.29 -5.59 -8.71
CA PHE A 208 17.72 -6.98 -8.85
C PHE A 208 17.87 -7.59 -7.46
N ILE A 209 17.48 -8.85 -7.33
CA ILE A 209 17.98 -9.74 -6.28
C ILE A 209 18.72 -10.88 -7.00
#